data_AF-A0A1T4SKG1-F1
#
_entry.id   AF-A0A1T4SKG1-F1
#
_cell.length_a   1.000
_cell.length_b   1.000
_cell.length_c   1.000
_cell.angle_alpha   90.00
_cell.angle_beta   90.00
_cell.angle_gamma   90.00
#
_symmetry.space_group_name_H-M   'P 1'
#
loop_
_entity.id
_entity.type
_entity.pdbx_description
1 polymer ?
#
loop_
_entity_poly.entity_id
_entity_poly.type
_entity_poly.pdbx_seq_one_letter_code
_entity_poly.pdbx_strand_id
1 'polypeptide(L)' 'MRRITLDLGSSDMKLVLEGLESLEKQWAHICENSDDEDEVSDYGNDLIELRLLIKSLRSDAISVFGDNVLNFSRELL' A
#
# COMPACT_ATOMS: atom_id res chain seq x y z
N MET A 1 -17.66 -12.21 -9.17
CA MET A 1 -16.58 -11.23 -8.92
C MET A 1 -16.11 -10.69 -10.27
N ARG A 2 -16.02 -9.36 -10.46
CA ARG A 2 -15.29 -8.76 -11.60
C ARG A 2 -13.86 -8.46 -11.14
N ARG A 3 -12.90 -8.39 -12.07
CA ARG A 3 -11.50 -8.06 -11.78
C ARG A 3 -10.98 -7.05 -12.81
N ILE A 4 -10.01 -6.24 -12.40
CA ILE A 4 -9.16 -5.45 -13.27
C ILE A 4 -7.79 -6.14 -13.29
N THR A 5 -7.14 -6.15 -14.45
CA THR A 5 -5.74 -6.60 -14.59
C THR A 5 -4.89 -5.40 -14.92
N LEU A 6 -3.75 -5.26 -14.26
CA LEU A 6 -2.71 -4.29 -14.58
C LEU A 6 -1.46 -5.07 -15.02
N ASP A 7 -0.77 -4.54 -16.03
CA ASP A 7 0.56 -4.97 -16.44
C ASP A 7 1.51 -3.82 -16.13
N LEU A 8 2.52 -4.05 -15.29
CA LEU A 8 3.31 -3.01 -14.63
C LEU A 8 4.80 -3.35 -14.70
N GLY A 9 5.64 -2.38 -15.05
CA GLY A 9 7.08 -2.49 -14.90
C GLY A 9 7.51 -2.38 -13.43
N SER A 10 8.76 -2.73 -13.14
CA SER A 10 9.32 -2.61 -11.78
C SER A 10 9.21 -1.17 -11.22
N SER A 11 9.39 -0.15 -12.07
CA SER A 11 9.23 1.26 -11.71
C SER A 11 7.78 1.63 -11.38
N ASP A 12 6.81 1.11 -12.11
CA ASP A 12 5.39 1.39 -11.89
C ASP A 12 4.91 0.67 -10.62
N MET A 13 5.36 -0.57 -10.41
CA MET A 13 5.11 -1.35 -9.20
C MET A 13 5.71 -0.66 -7.95
N LYS A 14 6.90 -0.04 -8.07
CA LYS A 14 7.47 0.82 -7.02
C LYS A 14 6.54 1.97 -6.65
N LEU A 15 6.06 2.73 -7.63
CA LEU A 15 5.17 3.87 -7.41
C LEU A 15 3.83 3.44 -6.78
N VAL A 16 3.29 2.29 -7.19
CA VAL A 16 2.07 1.71 -6.59
C VAL A 16 2.30 1.32 -5.13
N LEU A 17 3.40 0.62 -4.80
CA LEU A 17 3.70 0.23 -3.42
C LEU A 17 4.01 1.45 -2.53
N GLU A 18 4.81 2.40 -3.02
CA GLU A 18 5.11 3.65 -2.32
C GLU A 18 3.83 4.46 -2.01
N GLY A 19 2.91 4.55 -2.98
CA GLY A 19 1.62 5.21 -2.80
C GLY A 19 0.72 4.51 -1.78
N LEU A 20 0.58 3.19 -1.86
CA LEU A 20 -0.22 2.41 -0.91
C LEU A 20 0.36 2.48 0.52
N GLU A 21 1.69 2.46 0.68
CA GLU A 21 2.37 2.59 1.97
C GLU A 21 2.40 4.03 2.51
N SER A 22 2.10 5.03 1.69
CA SER A 22 1.82 6.40 2.15
C SER A 22 0.39 6.50 2.67
N LEU A 23 -0.56 5.92 1.94
CA LEU A 23 -1.98 5.87 2.30
C LEU A 23 -2.23 5.08 3.60
N GLU A 24 -1.53 3.95 3.78
CA GLU A 24 -1.60 3.11 4.98
C GLU A 24 -1.20 3.89 6.25
N LYS A 25 -0.12 4.67 6.17
CA LYS A 25 0.33 5.56 7.25
C LYS A 25 -0.65 6.69 7.51
N GLN A 26 -1.25 7.27 6.47
CA GLN A 26 -2.27 8.31 6.61
C GLN A 26 -3.50 7.78 7.35
N TRP A 27 -4.03 6.62 6.95
CA TRP A 27 -5.22 6.03 7.57
C TRP A 27 -4.94 5.50 8.97
N ALA A 28 -3.76 4.91 9.21
CA ALA A 28 -3.31 4.55 10.56
C ALA A 28 -3.23 5.79 11.47
N HIS A 29 -2.67 6.90 10.99
CA HIS A 29 -2.61 8.15 11.75
C HIS A 29 -4.00 8.69 12.11
N ILE A 30 -4.98 8.64 11.19
CA ILE A 30 -6.37 9.00 11.48
C ILE A 30 -6.96 8.10 12.58
N CYS A 31 -6.83 6.78 12.43
CA CYS A 31 -7.31 5.80 13.43
C CYS A 31 -6.67 5.96 14.82
N GLU A 32 -5.46 6.53 14.89
CA GLU A 32 -4.71 6.75 16.13
C GLU A 32 -4.94 8.13 16.77
N ASN A 33 -5.48 9.11 16.03
CA ASN A 33 -5.47 10.54 16.44
C ASN A 33 -6.79 11.29 16.22
N SER A 34 -7.84 10.66 15.68
CA SER A 34 -9.17 11.27 15.58
C SER A 34 -10.00 11.04 16.86
N ASP A 35 -10.74 12.07 17.27
CA ASP A 35 -11.73 12.02 18.35
C ASP A 35 -13.14 11.57 17.85
N ASP A 36 -13.30 11.30 16.55
CA ASP A 36 -14.56 10.89 15.92
C ASP A 36 -14.62 9.35 15.79
N GLU A 37 -15.50 8.72 16.58
CA GLU A 37 -15.66 7.25 16.62
C GLU A 37 -16.14 6.65 15.29
N ASP A 38 -16.93 7.39 14.50
CA ASP A 38 -17.40 6.93 13.18
C ASP A 38 -16.25 7.00 12.16
N GLU A 39 -15.44 8.07 12.17
CA GLU A 39 -14.25 8.20 11.31
C GLU A 39 -13.21 7.10 11.60
N VAL A 40 -12.94 6.83 12.89
CA VAL A 40 -12.03 5.73 13.30
C VAL A 40 -12.56 4.36 12.88
N SER A 41 -13.88 4.17 12.90
CA SER A 41 -14.52 2.93 12.43
C SER A 41 -14.39 2.75 10.91
N ASP A 42 -14.74 3.77 10.11
CA ASP A 42 -14.69 3.68 8.65
C ASP A 42 -13.25 3.50 8.13
N TYR A 43 -12.31 4.35 8.54
CA TYR A 43 -10.90 4.18 8.17
C TYR A 43 -10.28 2.91 8.76
N GLY A 44 -10.71 2.48 9.95
CA GLY A 44 -10.20 1.27 10.59
C GLY A 44 -10.54 0.00 9.81
N ASN A 45 -11.73 -0.07 9.20
CA ASN A 45 -12.14 -1.17 8.33
C ASN A 45 -11.36 -1.15 7.00
N ASP A 46 -11.32 -0.02 6.31
CA ASP A 46 -10.63 0.10 5.01
C ASP A 46 -9.10 -0.09 5.14
N LEU A 47 -8.51 0.29 6.27
CA LEU A 47 -7.10 0.05 6.60
C LEU A 47 -6.75 -1.44 6.70
N ILE A 48 -7.69 -2.31 7.11
CA ILE A 48 -7.47 -3.77 7.13
C ILE A 48 -7.35 -4.30 5.69
N GLU A 49 -8.28 -3.93 4.80
CA GLU A 49 -8.24 -4.32 3.39
C GLU A 49 -7.01 -3.76 2.66
N LEU A 50 -6.63 -2.50 2.94
CA LEU A 50 -5.40 -1.89 2.41
C LEU A 50 -4.15 -2.66 2.86
N ARG A 51 -4.05 -3.04 4.14
CA ARG A 51 -2.94 -3.85 4.68
C ARG A 51 -2.89 -5.25 4.06
N LEU A 52 -4.03 -5.87 3.78
CA LEU A 52 -4.10 -7.16 3.06
C LEU A 52 -3.64 -7.01 1.60
N LEU A 53 -4.06 -5.95 0.91
CA LEU A 53 -3.64 -5.64 -0.46
C LEU A 53 -2.13 -5.41 -0.55
N ILE A 54 -1.57 -4.56 0.32
CA ILE A 54 -0.11 -4.30 0.40
C ILE A 54 0.65 -5.59 0.65
N LYS A 55 0.15 -6.47 1.55
CA LYS A 55 0.79 -7.74 1.86
C LYS A 55 0.86 -8.68 0.65
N SER A 56 -0.21 -8.79 -0.15
CA SER A 56 -0.17 -9.56 -1.40
C SER A 56 0.79 -8.92 -2.38
N LEU A 57 0.57 -7.65 -2.72
CA LEU A 57 1.34 -6.96 -3.76
C LEU A 57 2.85 -6.90 -3.46
N ARG A 58 3.27 -6.74 -2.19
CA ARG A 58 4.70 -6.86 -1.82
C ARG A 58 5.24 -8.26 -2.10
N SER A 59 4.51 -9.32 -1.71
CA SER A 59 4.91 -10.72 -1.96
C SER A 59 5.01 -11.03 -3.46
N ASP A 60 3.99 -10.62 -4.22
CA ASP A 60 3.92 -10.83 -5.65
C ASP A 60 5.03 -10.03 -6.37
N ALA A 61 5.24 -8.76 -6.01
CA ALA A 61 6.27 -7.91 -6.59
C ALA A 61 7.70 -8.40 -6.28
N ILE A 62 8.00 -8.85 -5.04
CA ILE A 62 9.30 -9.46 -4.72
C ILE A 62 9.54 -10.70 -5.60
N SER A 63 8.51 -11.54 -5.82
CA SER A 63 8.65 -12.76 -6.61
C SER A 63 8.98 -12.53 -8.09
N VAL A 64 8.63 -11.35 -8.63
CA VAL A 64 8.85 -10.98 -10.05
C VAL A 64 10.07 -10.06 -10.23
N PHE A 65 10.31 -9.13 -9.31
CA PHE A 65 11.30 -8.06 -9.45
C PHE A 65 12.44 -8.09 -8.42
N GLY A 66 12.37 -8.97 -7.41
CA GLY A 66 13.32 -9.03 -6.29
C GLY A 66 13.14 -7.89 -5.29
N ASP A 67 13.82 -7.99 -4.14
CA ASP A 67 13.64 -7.11 -2.97
C ASP A 67 13.86 -5.61 -3.25
N ASN A 68 14.65 -5.27 -4.27
CA ASN A 68 14.87 -3.87 -4.67
C ASN A 68 13.59 -3.18 -5.18
N VAL A 69 12.49 -3.91 -5.44
CA VAL A 69 11.16 -3.32 -5.71
C VAL A 69 10.56 -2.63 -4.48
N LEU A 70 11.04 -2.93 -3.26
CA LEU A 70 10.65 -2.25 -2.02
C LEU A 70 11.57 -1.07 -1.66
N ASN A 71 12.60 -0.80 -2.47
CA ASN A 71 13.49 0.34 -2.25
C ASN A 71 12.92 1.60 -2.90
N PHE A 72 12.31 2.46 -2.08
CA PHE A 72 11.75 3.75 -2.48
C PHE A 72 12.72 4.94 -2.28
N SER A 73 13.98 4.70 -1.88
CA SER A 73 14.96 5.78 -1.71
C SER A 73 15.23 6.49 -3.05
N ARG A 74 15.42 7.81 -2.97
CA ARG A 74 15.80 8.67 -4.10
C ARG A 74 17.32 8.82 -4.25
N GLU A 75 18.10 8.17 -3.38
CA GLU A 75 19.57 8.31 -3.29
C GLU A 75 20.35 7.43 -4.27
N LEU A 76 19.67 6.78 -5.23
CA LEU A 76 20.25 5.92 -6.27
C LEU A 76 19.66 6.27 -7.65
N LEU A 77 20.10 7.42 -8.19
CA LEU A 77 19.96 7.85 -9.59
C LEU A 77 21.36 8.08 -10.18
#